data_AF-A0A0S2S397-F1
#
_entry.id   AF-A0A0S2S397-F1
#
_cell.length_a   1.000
_cell.length_b   1.000
_cell.length_c   1.000
_cell.angle_alpha   90.00
_cell.angle_beta   90.00
_cell.angle_gamma   90.00
#
_symmetry.space_group_name_H-M   'P 1'
#
loop_
_entity.id
_entity.type
_entity.pdbx_description
1 polymer ?
#
loop_
_entity_poly.entity_id
_entity_poly.type
_entity_poly.pdbx_seq_one_letter_code
_entity_poly.pdbx_strand_id
1 'polypeptide(L)'
;MKKFFSVFAVLALLLTIAPFGLVSAQEITTQVQSSNSIAQSGTPVTVDTYETNVISPQKANFYVDLSVQKYGGLLAKWTYKNPGKVITDVDLIMTLEYREDFLHAWKTVDTVRFDYPGGLGATEQNERTFYPDQKGTYRVFVSGNVYHTPGFTNIQMFSGSRAYDPKIIISNDPDKIELK
;
A
#
# COMPACT_ATOMS: atom_id res chain seq x y z
N MET A 1 -37.51 -57.46 -30.79
CA MET A 1 -36.89 -56.42 -31.64
C MET A 1 -36.08 -55.48 -30.76
N LYS A 2 -34.87 -55.11 -31.20
CA LYS A 2 -33.77 -54.59 -30.37
C LYS A 2 -33.68 -53.05 -30.40
N LYS A 3 -33.42 -52.51 -29.20
CA LYS A 3 -32.92 -51.21 -28.72
C LYS A 3 -32.37 -50.20 -29.76
N PHE A 4 -32.87 -48.96 -29.68
CA PHE A 4 -32.31 -47.75 -30.28
C PHE A 4 -31.40 -47.03 -29.26
N PHE A 5 -30.10 -47.00 -29.52
CA PHE A 5 -29.16 -46.01 -28.96
C PHE A 5 -27.99 -45.87 -29.94
N SER A 6 -27.48 -44.64 -30.09
CA SER A 6 -26.23 -44.25 -30.77
C SER A 6 -26.39 -43.47 -32.09
N VAL A 7 -26.82 -42.20 -31.99
CA VAL A 7 -26.55 -41.15 -33.01
C VAL A 7 -26.28 -39.81 -32.31
N PHE A 8 -25.42 -39.78 -31.28
CA PHE A 8 -25.02 -38.52 -30.62
C PHE A 8 -23.49 -38.31 -30.59
N ALA A 9 -22.73 -39.13 -31.31
CA ALA A 9 -21.26 -39.12 -31.27
C ALA A 9 -20.58 -38.37 -32.44
N VAL A 10 -21.31 -37.67 -33.31
CA VAL A 10 -20.73 -37.08 -34.54
C VAL A 10 -20.73 -35.54 -34.54
N LEU A 11 -21.37 -34.87 -33.57
CA LEU A 11 -21.43 -33.40 -33.53
C LEU A 11 -20.33 -32.74 -32.66
N ALA A 12 -19.34 -33.50 -32.21
CA ALA A 12 -18.23 -32.99 -31.39
C ALA A 12 -16.92 -32.78 -32.18
N LEU A 13 -16.91 -32.93 -33.50
CA LEU A 13 -15.68 -32.99 -34.31
C LEU A 13 -15.58 -31.92 -35.42
N LEU A 14 -16.17 -30.73 -35.25
CA LEU A 14 -16.18 -29.68 -36.28
C LEU A 14 -15.79 -28.26 -35.83
N LEU A 15 -15.18 -28.09 -34.65
CA LEU A 15 -14.65 -26.78 -34.21
C LEU A 15 -13.17 -26.85 -33.82
N THR A 16 -12.36 -27.33 -34.76
CA THR A 16 -10.97 -26.92 -34.91
C THR A 16 -10.85 -26.53 -36.39
N ILE A 17 -10.45 -25.31 -36.76
CA ILE A 17 -9.08 -24.82 -36.92
C ILE A 17 -9.25 -23.34 -37.34
N ALA A 18 -8.50 -22.36 -36.83
CA ALA A 18 -7.36 -21.71 -37.51
C ALA A 18 -6.91 -20.44 -36.70
N PRO A 19 -5.82 -19.71 -37.05
CA PRO A 19 -4.49 -19.95 -36.47
C PRO A 19 -3.73 -18.67 -36.03
N PHE A 20 -2.55 -18.90 -35.44
CA PHE A 20 -1.39 -18.02 -35.25
C PHE A 20 -1.34 -16.98 -34.12
N GLY A 21 -0.36 -17.24 -33.24
CA GLY A 21 0.30 -16.29 -32.36
C GLY A 21 1.42 -17.02 -31.62
N LEU A 22 2.53 -17.32 -32.32
CA LEU A 22 3.77 -17.82 -31.70
C LEU A 22 4.31 -16.72 -30.79
N VAL A 23 4.03 -16.81 -29.48
CA VAL A 23 4.81 -16.09 -28.47
C VAL A 23 5.81 -17.10 -27.91
N SER A 24 7.08 -16.84 -28.17
CA SER A 24 8.19 -17.49 -27.48
C SER A 24 8.07 -17.15 -25.99
N ALA A 25 7.58 -18.09 -25.18
CA ALA A 25 7.78 -18.06 -23.75
C ALA A 25 9.14 -18.68 -23.47
N GLN A 26 10.11 -17.85 -23.15
CA GLN A 26 11.39 -18.31 -22.63
C GLN A 26 11.17 -18.77 -21.19
N GLU A 27 11.32 -20.07 -20.95
CA GLU A 27 11.30 -20.65 -19.61
C GLU A 27 12.51 -20.14 -18.83
N ILE A 28 12.26 -19.44 -17.72
CA ILE A 28 13.20 -19.40 -16.61
C ILE A 28 12.62 -20.31 -15.53
N THR A 29 13.26 -21.45 -15.38
CA THR A 29 13.00 -22.44 -14.35
C THR A 29 13.26 -21.83 -12.98
N THR A 30 12.26 -21.77 -12.10
CA THR A 30 12.51 -21.85 -10.66
C THR A 30 11.38 -22.60 -9.98
N GLN A 31 11.77 -23.61 -9.21
CA GLN A 31 10.92 -24.65 -8.66
C GLN A 31 9.87 -24.14 -7.67
N VAL A 32 8.76 -24.86 -7.68
CA VAL A 32 7.60 -24.84 -6.80
C VAL A 32 7.97 -24.90 -5.31
N GLN A 33 7.35 -24.05 -4.50
CA GLN A 33 6.71 -24.53 -3.26
C GLN A 33 5.51 -23.66 -2.88
N SER A 34 4.32 -24.14 -3.27
CA SER A 34 3.05 -23.68 -2.73
C SER A 34 2.91 -24.15 -1.29
N SER A 35 2.72 -23.21 -0.38
CA SER A 35 2.10 -23.47 0.93
C SER A 35 0.91 -22.52 1.06
N ASN A 36 -0.29 -23.09 1.05
CA ASN A 36 -1.51 -22.40 1.44
C ASN A 36 -1.40 -21.95 2.90
N SER A 37 -1.64 -20.67 3.18
CA SER A 37 -2.22 -20.25 4.46
C SER A 37 -3.04 -18.97 4.29
N ILE A 38 -4.34 -19.10 4.58
CA ILE A 38 -5.22 -17.98 4.91
C ILE A 38 -4.95 -17.71 6.39
N ALA A 39 -4.26 -16.60 6.74
CA ALA A 39 -4.39 -15.89 8.02
C ALA A 39 -3.46 -14.66 8.11
N GLN A 40 -4.07 -13.54 8.54
CA GLN A 40 -3.55 -12.50 9.44
C GLN A 40 -2.19 -11.79 9.19
N SER A 41 -2.32 -10.46 9.10
CA SER A 41 -1.50 -9.47 9.82
C SER A 41 0.02 -9.51 9.62
N GLY A 42 0.49 -8.61 8.74
CA GLY A 42 1.58 -7.69 9.03
C GLY A 42 2.97 -8.27 9.26
N THR A 43 3.71 -8.47 8.18
CA THR A 43 5.18 -8.45 8.20
C THR A 43 5.68 -7.75 6.93
N PRO A 44 6.62 -6.80 7.03
CA PRO A 44 7.14 -6.07 5.88
C PRO A 44 8.06 -6.95 5.04
N VAL A 45 7.93 -6.83 3.71
CA VAL A 45 8.78 -7.52 2.72
C VAL A 45 10.04 -6.68 2.49
N THR A 46 11.21 -7.30 2.67
CA THR A 46 12.52 -6.71 2.34
C THR A 46 12.89 -7.11 0.91
N VAL A 47 13.12 -6.15 0.01
CA VAL A 47 13.70 -6.41 -1.33
C VAL A 47 15.22 -6.19 -1.26
N ASP A 48 15.99 -7.21 -1.65
CA ASP A 48 17.46 -7.21 -1.64
C ASP A 48 18.04 -6.71 -2.96
N THR A 49 19.13 -5.93 -2.89
CA THR A 49 20.02 -5.65 -4.01
C THR A 49 21.43 -5.59 -3.44
N TYR A 50 22.31 -6.50 -3.86
CA TYR A 50 23.65 -6.66 -3.30
C TYR A 50 24.68 -5.95 -4.19
N GLU A 51 25.51 -5.10 -3.57
CA GLU A 51 26.86 -4.77 -4.06
C GLU A 51 27.88 -4.98 -2.94
N THR A 52 29.08 -5.39 -3.34
CA THR A 52 30.12 -6.04 -2.55
C THR A 52 31.09 -5.04 -1.88
N ASN A 53 31.38 -5.31 -0.59
CA ASN A 53 32.55 -4.88 0.20
C ASN A 53 32.80 -3.39 0.48
N VAL A 54 32.03 -2.77 1.40
CA VAL A 54 32.48 -1.77 2.41
C VAL A 54 31.42 -1.77 3.53
N ILE A 55 31.82 -1.71 4.82
CA ILE A 55 31.01 -1.47 6.04
C ILE A 55 29.50 -1.51 5.78
N SER A 56 28.85 -2.63 6.09
CA SER A 56 27.43 -2.87 5.77
C SER A 56 26.60 -1.61 6.04
N PRO A 57 26.19 -0.85 5.01
CA PRO A 57 25.40 0.35 5.22
C PRO A 57 24.09 -0.14 5.83
N GLN A 58 23.83 0.21 7.09
CA GLN A 58 22.56 -0.14 7.71
C GLN A 58 21.47 0.46 6.83
N LYS A 59 20.65 -0.42 6.24
CA LYS A 59 19.62 -0.05 5.27
C LYS A 59 18.64 0.95 5.90
N ALA A 60 18.30 1.99 5.15
CA ALA A 60 17.24 2.90 5.55
C ALA A 60 15.90 2.15 5.63
N ASN A 61 15.14 2.36 6.69
CA ASN A 61 13.83 1.78 6.90
C ASN A 61 12.78 2.89 6.93
N PHE A 62 11.64 2.63 6.30
CA PHE A 62 10.49 3.53 6.33
C PHE A 62 9.25 2.73 6.74
N TYR A 63 8.43 3.34 7.59
CA TYR A 63 7.19 2.77 8.10
C TYR A 63 6.08 3.79 7.96
N VAL A 64 4.89 3.32 7.57
CA VAL A 64 3.65 4.09 7.59
C VAL A 64 2.58 3.28 8.28
N ASP A 65 1.92 3.88 9.26
CA ASP A 65 0.75 3.30 9.92
C ASP A 65 -0.46 4.22 9.83
N LEU A 66 -1.63 3.60 9.81
CA LEU A 66 -2.92 4.26 9.92
C LEU A 66 -3.70 3.59 11.05
N SER A 67 -4.18 4.38 11.99
CA SER A 67 -4.95 3.90 13.13
C SER A 67 -6.22 4.73 13.32
N VAL A 68 -7.29 4.08 13.78
CA VAL A 68 -8.54 4.76 14.15
C VAL A 68 -8.39 5.26 15.58
N GLN A 69 -8.59 6.56 15.80
CA GLN A 69 -8.52 7.10 17.16
C GLN A 69 -9.80 6.83 17.94
N LYS A 70 -9.66 6.67 19.28
CA LYS A 70 -10.78 6.41 20.20
C LYS A 70 -11.87 7.49 20.14
N TYR A 71 -11.46 8.76 20.02
CA TYR A 71 -12.36 9.91 19.92
C TYR A 71 -12.66 10.31 18.48
N GLY A 72 -12.41 9.38 17.54
CA GLY A 72 -12.61 9.53 16.11
C GLY A 72 -11.49 10.30 15.41
N GLY A 73 -11.56 10.30 14.07
CA GLY A 73 -10.42 10.61 13.22
C GLY A 73 -9.50 9.41 12.96
N LEU A 74 -8.65 9.57 11.95
CA LEU A 74 -7.66 8.61 11.49
C LEU A 74 -6.27 9.20 11.71
N LEU A 75 -5.48 8.60 12.61
CA LEU A 75 -4.11 8.99 12.88
C LEU A 75 -3.18 8.25 11.93
N ALA A 76 -2.61 9.00 11.00
CA ALA A 76 -1.55 8.53 10.12
C ALA A 76 -0.19 8.91 10.72
N LYS A 77 0.74 7.95 10.77
CA LYS A 77 2.10 8.18 11.23
C LYS A 77 3.09 7.66 10.21
N TRP A 78 4.23 8.31 10.11
CA TRP A 78 5.37 7.77 9.40
C TRP A 78 6.63 7.87 10.24
N THR A 79 7.56 6.94 9.99
CA THR A 79 8.87 6.92 10.63
C THR A 79 9.90 6.50 9.60
N TYR A 80 10.95 7.30 9.48
CA TYR A 80 12.14 7.02 8.70
C TYR A 80 13.32 6.81 9.64
N LYS A 81 14.13 5.78 9.39
CA LYS A 81 15.35 5.50 10.14
C LYS A 81 16.48 5.13 9.19
N ASN A 82 17.57 5.88 9.23
CA ASN A 82 18.77 5.64 8.43
C ASN A 82 20.02 5.71 9.33
N PRO A 83 20.37 4.59 10.00
CA PRO A 83 21.44 4.57 10.98
C PRO A 83 22.79 4.97 10.37
N GLY A 84 23.52 5.84 11.07
CA GLY A 84 24.82 6.32 10.61
C GLY A 84 24.75 7.42 9.54
N LYS A 85 23.55 7.90 9.19
CA LYS A 85 23.34 9.06 8.32
C LYS A 85 22.59 10.14 9.08
N VAL A 86 22.98 11.39 8.83
CA VAL A 86 22.31 12.57 9.39
C VAL A 86 21.24 13.01 8.41
N ILE A 87 19.99 13.02 8.84
CA ILE A 87 18.86 13.52 8.06
C ILE A 87 18.93 15.05 8.05
N THR A 88 18.89 15.62 6.86
CA THR A 88 19.06 17.06 6.64
C THR A 88 17.79 17.75 6.23
N ASP A 89 16.89 17.05 5.56
CA ASP A 89 15.65 17.62 5.03
C ASP A 89 14.61 16.52 4.76
N VAL A 90 13.33 16.88 4.89
CA VAL A 90 12.19 16.00 4.63
C VAL A 90 11.27 16.72 3.65
N ASP A 91 11.02 16.10 2.50
CA ASP A 91 10.01 16.52 1.52
C ASP A 91 9.12 15.33 1.17
N LEU A 92 8.05 15.14 1.93
CA LEU A 92 7.11 14.04 1.78
C LEU A 92 5.68 14.57 1.56
N ILE A 93 4.94 13.89 0.70
CA ILE A 93 3.51 14.06 0.51
C ILE A 93 2.82 12.82 1.07
N MET A 94 1.83 13.04 1.94
CA MET A 94 0.99 12.00 2.49
C MET A 94 -0.45 12.20 1.99
N THR A 95 -0.98 11.17 1.34
CA THR A 95 -2.31 11.16 0.75
C THR A 95 -3.19 10.18 1.49
N LEU A 96 -4.32 10.64 2.04
CA LEU A 96 -5.38 9.77 2.53
C LEU A 96 -6.21 9.30 1.34
N GLU A 97 -6.36 7.98 1.20
CA GLU A 97 -7.18 7.36 0.18
C GLU A 97 -8.35 6.60 0.81
N TYR A 98 -9.47 6.60 0.10
CA TYR A 98 -10.73 5.98 0.49
C TYR A 98 -11.28 5.07 -0.59
N ARG A 99 -11.95 4.00 -0.17
CA ARG A 99 -12.89 3.24 -0.99
C ARG A 99 -14.06 2.79 -0.12
N GLU A 100 -15.23 2.71 -0.73
CA GLU A 100 -16.44 2.24 -0.06
C GLU A 100 -16.34 0.75 0.29
N ASP A 101 -15.94 -0.06 -0.68
CA ASP A 101 -15.69 -1.50 -0.53
C ASP A 101 -14.52 -1.96 -1.44
N PHE A 102 -14.27 -3.27 -1.51
CA PHE A 102 -13.16 -3.83 -2.28
C PHE A 102 -13.35 -3.80 -3.81
N LEU A 103 -14.58 -3.61 -4.30
CA LEU A 103 -14.91 -3.49 -5.72
C LEU A 103 -14.69 -2.07 -6.24
N HIS A 104 -14.70 -1.08 -5.35
CA HIS A 104 -14.46 0.31 -5.70
C HIS A 104 -12.97 0.64 -5.75
N ALA A 105 -12.61 1.47 -6.73
CA ALA A 105 -11.27 2.05 -6.83
C ALA A 105 -11.00 2.98 -5.64
N TRP A 106 -9.72 3.05 -5.24
CA TRP A 106 -9.25 4.04 -4.28
C TRP A 106 -9.38 5.44 -4.86
N LYS A 107 -9.82 6.38 -4.02
CA LYS A 107 -9.95 7.80 -4.34
C LYS A 107 -9.19 8.61 -3.30
N THR A 108 -8.50 9.65 -3.74
CA THR A 108 -7.88 10.63 -2.84
C THR A 108 -8.96 11.40 -2.08
N VAL A 109 -8.81 11.48 -0.77
CA VAL A 109 -9.68 12.26 0.13
C VAL A 109 -9.00 13.54 0.56
N ASP A 110 -7.75 13.44 1.00
CA ASP A 110 -6.98 14.56 1.53
C ASP A 110 -5.49 14.34 1.25
N THR A 111 -4.71 15.42 1.28
CA THR A 111 -3.27 15.40 1.05
C THR A 111 -2.58 16.43 1.93
N VAL A 112 -1.54 16.01 2.63
CA VAL A 112 -0.71 16.88 3.46
C VAL A 112 0.76 16.77 3.02
N ARG A 113 1.46 17.91 3.01
CA ARG A 113 2.90 17.97 2.75
C ARG A 113 3.68 18.13 4.05
N PHE A 114 4.77 17.38 4.16
CA PHE A 114 5.80 17.50 5.17
C PHE A 114 7.05 18.03 4.47
N ASP A 115 7.31 19.32 4.61
CA ASP A 115 8.43 20.04 4.00
C ASP A 115 9.15 20.82 5.11
N TYR A 116 10.25 20.28 5.62
CA TYR A 116 11.00 20.89 6.73
C TYR A 116 12.45 20.37 6.85
N PRO A 117 13.36 21.18 7.41
CA PRO A 117 14.72 20.74 7.73
C PRO A 117 14.72 19.58 8.73
N GLY A 118 15.56 18.56 8.49
CA GLY A 118 15.72 17.42 9.39
C GLY A 118 16.32 17.80 10.75
N GLY A 119 15.98 17.04 11.79
CA GLY A 119 16.41 17.18 13.17
C GLY A 119 17.83 16.69 13.45
N LEU A 120 18.69 16.62 12.42
CA LEU A 120 20.10 16.24 12.49
C LEU A 120 20.40 14.86 13.12
N GLY A 121 19.37 14.03 13.31
CA GLY A 121 19.47 12.66 13.79
C GLY A 121 19.44 11.64 12.64
N ALA A 122 19.54 10.36 13.02
CA ALA A 122 19.38 9.22 12.11
C ALA A 122 17.92 8.75 11.97
N THR A 123 16.99 9.40 12.66
CA THR A 123 15.57 9.04 12.69
C THR A 123 14.75 10.30 12.51
N GLU A 124 13.71 10.22 11.68
CA GLU A 124 12.67 11.23 11.58
C GLU A 124 11.29 10.59 11.65
N GLN A 125 10.33 11.32 12.20
CA GLN A 125 8.96 10.86 12.29
C GLN A 125 7.99 12.03 12.37
N ASN A 126 6.81 11.85 11.81
CA ASN A 126 5.74 12.82 11.94
C ASN A 126 4.37 12.15 11.81
N GLU A 127 3.32 12.88 12.13
CA GLU A 127 1.96 12.38 12.14
C GLU A 127 0.94 13.41 11.68
N ARG A 128 -0.19 12.93 11.17
CA ARG A 128 -1.34 13.74 10.80
C ARG A 128 -2.60 13.00 11.21
N THR A 129 -3.52 13.73 11.85
CA THR A 129 -4.89 13.22 12.03
C THR A 129 -5.78 13.75 10.92
N PHE A 130 -6.50 12.84 10.27
CA PHE A 130 -7.55 13.15 9.30
C PHE A 130 -8.92 12.95 9.95
N TYR A 131 -9.90 13.76 9.55
CA TYR A 131 -11.28 13.67 10.05
C TYR A 131 -12.26 13.50 8.89
N PRO A 132 -12.21 12.37 8.15
CA PRO A 132 -13.15 12.14 7.07
C PRO A 132 -14.56 11.87 7.63
N ASP A 133 -15.57 12.17 6.82
CA ASP A 133 -16.99 12.09 7.16
C ASP A 133 -17.72 10.90 6.51
N GLN A 134 -17.02 10.13 5.67
CA GLN A 134 -17.56 8.95 5.00
C GLN A 134 -17.21 7.67 5.73
N LYS A 135 -18.18 6.77 5.86
CA LYS A 135 -17.94 5.39 6.31
C LYS A 135 -17.32 4.59 5.17
N GLY A 136 -16.27 3.82 5.47
CA GLY A 136 -15.70 2.85 4.54
C GLY A 136 -14.27 2.45 4.88
N THR A 137 -13.46 2.14 3.87
CA THR A 137 -12.08 1.69 4.06
C THR A 137 -11.09 2.78 3.63
N TYR A 138 -10.15 3.08 4.52
CA TYR A 138 -9.12 4.08 4.30
C TYR A 138 -7.73 3.47 4.30
N ARG A 139 -6.80 4.08 3.58
CA ARG A 139 -5.36 3.83 3.69
C ARG A 139 -4.61 5.14 3.45
N VAL A 140 -3.32 5.15 3.77
CA VAL A 140 -2.46 6.29 3.48
C VAL A 140 -1.36 5.87 2.52
N PHE A 141 -1.06 6.72 1.55
CA PHE A 141 0.11 6.64 0.70
C PHE A 141 1.07 7.77 1.06
N VAL A 142 2.34 7.46 1.25
CA VAL A 142 3.40 8.47 1.44
C VAL A 142 4.40 8.37 0.31
N SER A 143 4.71 9.51 -0.31
CA SER A 143 5.70 9.61 -1.37
C SER A 143 6.56 10.86 -1.26
N GLY A 144 7.82 10.80 -1.68
CA GLY A 144 8.70 11.95 -1.70
C GLY A 144 10.15 11.57 -1.42
N ASN A 145 10.93 12.47 -0.83
CA ASN A 145 12.32 12.23 -0.50
C ASN A 145 12.61 12.57 0.97
N VAL A 146 13.49 11.78 1.58
CA VAL A 146 14.17 12.15 2.82
C VAL A 146 15.65 12.32 2.49
N TYR A 147 16.17 13.53 2.67
CA TYR A 147 17.56 13.88 2.37
C TYR A 147 18.44 13.59 3.58
N HIS A 148 19.63 13.05 3.33
CA HIS A 148 20.60 12.75 4.37
C HIS A 148 22.02 12.96 3.83
N THR A 149 23.01 13.14 4.70
CA THR A 149 24.39 13.36 4.21
C THR A 149 25.18 12.04 4.14
N PRO A 150 25.70 11.66 2.96
CA PRO A 150 25.39 12.16 1.61
C PRO A 150 24.17 11.47 0.98
N GLY A 151 23.40 12.21 0.17
CA GLY A 151 22.34 11.69 -0.69
C GLY A 151 20.89 11.91 -0.21
N PHE A 152 20.00 11.03 -0.66
CA PHE A 152 18.59 11.01 -0.26
C PHE A 152 18.02 9.60 -0.43
N THR A 153 16.84 9.37 0.14
CA THR A 153 16.05 8.16 -0.07
C THR A 153 14.70 8.55 -0.66
N ASN A 154 14.35 7.99 -1.82
CA ASN A 154 13.00 8.12 -2.36
C ASN A 154 12.05 7.19 -1.61
N ILE A 155 10.91 7.73 -1.19
CA ILE A 155 9.88 7.04 -0.44
C ILE A 155 8.66 6.90 -1.34
N GLN A 156 8.09 5.68 -1.37
CA GLN A 156 6.78 5.36 -1.94
C GLN A 156 6.21 4.18 -1.15
N MET A 157 5.30 4.44 -0.21
CA MET A 157 4.81 3.39 0.70
C MET A 157 3.34 3.58 1.05
N PHE A 158 2.60 2.48 1.07
CA PHE A 158 1.23 2.43 1.59
C PHE A 158 1.23 1.94 3.04
N SER A 159 0.32 2.49 3.84
CA SER A 159 -0.10 1.87 5.09
C SER A 159 -0.96 0.63 4.82
N GLY A 160 -1.16 -0.19 5.85
CA GLY A 160 -2.30 -1.10 5.87
C GLY A 160 -3.62 -0.32 5.82
N SER A 161 -4.68 -0.93 5.29
CA SER A 161 -6.01 -0.31 5.27
C SER A 161 -6.75 -0.45 6.60
N ARG A 162 -7.66 0.48 6.90
CA ARG A 162 -8.51 0.49 8.08
C ARG A 162 -9.95 0.79 7.71
N ALA A 163 -10.88 0.01 8.26
CA ALA A 163 -12.28 0.38 8.24
C ALA A 163 -12.51 1.54 9.22
N TYR A 164 -13.30 2.51 8.80
CA TYR A 164 -13.65 3.68 9.59
C TYR A 164 -15.14 3.99 9.44
N ASP A 165 -15.77 4.28 10.55
CA ASP A 165 -17.16 4.72 10.62
C ASP A 165 -17.16 5.98 11.49
N PRO A 166 -17.38 7.17 10.91
CA PRO A 166 -17.39 8.42 11.65
C PRO A 166 -18.60 8.41 12.57
N LYS A 167 -18.40 7.92 13.79
CA LYS A 167 -19.33 8.18 14.88
C LYS A 167 -19.36 9.69 15.08
N ILE A 168 -20.54 10.28 15.21
CA ILE A 168 -20.72 11.71 15.48
C ILE A 168 -19.83 12.09 16.67
N ILE A 169 -18.77 12.84 16.40
CA ILE A 169 -18.01 13.54 17.42
C ILE A 169 -18.65 14.92 17.46
N ILE A 170 -19.21 15.30 18.60
CA ILE A 170 -19.55 16.70 18.86
C ILE A 170 -18.21 17.43 18.91
N SER A 171 -17.78 17.93 17.76
CA SER A 171 -16.60 18.76 17.62
C SER A 171 -16.97 20.16 18.11
N ASN A 172 -16.22 20.70 19.08
CA ASN A 172 -16.30 22.12 19.47
C ASN A 172 -15.54 23.02 18.47
N ASP A 173 -15.45 22.60 17.20
CA ASP A 173 -14.93 23.43 16.13
C ASP A 173 -16.01 24.45 15.74
N PRO A 174 -15.84 25.75 16.03
CA PRO A 174 -16.85 26.77 15.77
C PRO A 174 -17.17 26.91 14.27
N ASP A 175 -16.33 26.36 13.40
CA ASP A 175 -16.49 26.48 11.94
C ASP A 175 -17.28 25.31 11.32
N LYS A 176 -17.72 24.33 12.13
CA LYS A 176 -18.52 23.18 11.65
C LYS A 176 -19.77 22.91 12.49
N ILE A 177 -20.54 23.96 12.77
CA ILE A 177 -21.90 23.79 13.29
C ILE A 177 -22.86 23.65 12.09
N GLU A 178 -23.15 22.41 11.67
CA GLU A 178 -24.40 22.14 10.95
C GLU A 178 -25.49 21.83 11.97
N LEU A 179 -26.40 22.80 12.16
CA LEU A 179 -27.64 22.62 12.91
C LEU A 179 -28.58 21.72 12.12
N LYS A 180 -29.02 20.61 12.73
CA LYS A 180 -30.25 19.92 12.35
C LYS A 180 -31.39 20.36 13.26
#